data_AF-F4G348-F1
#
_entry.id   AF-F4G348-F1
#
_cell.length_a   1.000
_cell.length_b   1.000
_cell.length_c   1.000
_cell.angle_alpha   90.00
_cell.angle_beta   90.00
_cell.angle_gamma   90.00
#
_symmetry.space_group_name_H-M   'P 1'
#
loop_
_entity.id
_entity.type
_entity.pdbx_description
1 polymer ?
#
loop_
_entity_poly.entity_id
_entity_poly.type
_entity_poly.pdbx_seq_one_letter_code
_entity_poly.pdbx_strand_id
1 'polypeptide(L)'
;MEESLNNTCHIVTDTSSGQNKKSEYSKKYNRTFNPNEQGRSEDFSEDSFNKGEICLVCDLFGNTGLASRVSFSDAILTSDPNSYVVSEKIGNEDFETKKKGGEYELVKKGAVFEGFIVIRGNGIDKGAVYYGMGIRCKNDEEEYRDILLGRFKYRNQNFGRVRFKIKNNSDVCKNIKDFVSKYKPKI
;
A
#
# COMPACT_ATOMS: atom_id res chain seq x y z
N MET A 1 4.20 12.29 3.03
CA MET A 1 5.02 11.49 3.95
C MET A 1 4.70 10.03 3.65
N GLU A 2 5.73 9.22 3.40
CA GLU A 2 5.58 7.77 3.24
C GLU A 2 5.80 7.16 4.61
N GLU A 3 4.75 6.57 5.18
CA GLU A 3 4.78 5.96 6.50
C GLU A 3 5.37 4.55 6.36
N SER A 4 6.47 4.27 7.05
CA SER A 4 7.13 2.97 7.04
C SER A 4 7.09 2.34 8.44
N LEU A 5 6.81 1.04 8.48
CA LEU A 5 6.95 0.24 9.69
C LEU A 5 8.42 -0.20 9.82
N ASN A 6 8.95 -0.24 11.05
CA ASN A 6 10.27 -0.82 11.28
C ASN A 6 10.21 -2.34 11.00
N ASN A 7 11.25 -2.90 10.37
CA ASN A 7 11.39 -4.33 10.04
C ASN A 7 10.33 -4.90 9.08
N THR A 8 9.87 -4.12 8.09
CA THR A 8 8.99 -4.65 7.04
C THR A 8 9.70 -4.93 5.73
N CYS A 9 9.26 -6.03 5.08
CA CYS A 9 9.76 -6.61 3.83
C CYS A 9 10.40 -5.59 2.87
N HIS A 10 11.67 -5.84 2.55
CA HIS A 10 12.42 -5.10 1.55
C HIS A 10 12.21 -5.75 0.17
N ILE A 11 12.13 -4.94 -0.89
CA ILE A 11 12.18 -5.44 -2.26
C ILE A 11 13.54 -6.12 -2.43
N VAL A 12 13.57 -7.44 -2.57
CA VAL A 12 14.79 -8.18 -2.94
C VAL A 12 14.96 -8.01 -4.45
N THR A 13 16.00 -7.30 -4.90
CA THR A 13 16.40 -7.35 -6.30
C THR A 13 16.96 -8.73 -6.61
N ASP A 14 16.64 -9.24 -7.80
CA ASP A 14 16.90 -10.60 -8.27
C ASP A 14 18.36 -11.05 -7.99
N THR A 15 18.50 -12.07 -7.14
CA THR A 15 19.78 -12.55 -6.60
C THR A 15 20.52 -13.53 -7.52
N SER A 16 20.35 -13.44 -8.83
CA SER A 16 21.15 -14.23 -9.77
C SER A 16 22.66 -13.90 -9.71
N SER A 17 23.07 -12.87 -8.97
CA SER A 17 24.47 -12.43 -8.86
C SER A 17 25.06 -12.43 -7.43
N GLY A 18 24.36 -12.94 -6.42
CA GLY A 18 24.96 -13.17 -5.08
C GLY A 18 25.58 -11.95 -4.39
N GLN A 19 25.24 -10.72 -4.79
CA GLN A 19 25.78 -9.49 -4.21
C GLN A 19 24.65 -8.60 -3.71
N ASN A 20 24.33 -8.70 -2.42
CA ASN A 20 23.55 -7.71 -1.70
C ASN A 20 24.34 -6.41 -1.61
N LYS A 21 24.25 -5.54 -2.62
CA LYS A 21 24.86 -4.21 -2.57
C LYS A 21 23.77 -3.15 -2.45
N LYS A 22 23.86 -2.34 -1.38
CA LYS A 22 23.11 -1.08 -1.17
C LYS A 22 23.06 -0.14 -2.38
N SER A 23 23.95 -0.33 -3.37
CA SER A 23 24.09 0.49 -4.57
C SER A 23 22.97 0.33 -5.59
N GLU A 24 22.15 -0.73 -5.55
CA GLU A 24 21.02 -0.88 -6.49
C GLU A 24 19.77 -0.09 -6.07
N TYR A 25 19.60 0.19 -4.79
CA TYR A 25 18.45 0.94 -4.32
C TYR A 25 18.62 2.45 -4.50
N SER A 26 17.54 3.14 -4.88
CA SER A 26 17.55 4.60 -4.95
C SER A 26 17.93 5.22 -3.60
N LYS A 27 18.62 6.37 -3.62
CA LYS A 27 18.97 7.11 -2.39
C LYS A 27 17.76 7.40 -1.50
N LYS A 28 16.59 7.63 -2.12
CA LYS A 28 15.32 7.84 -1.42
C LYS A 28 14.88 6.56 -0.70
N TYR A 29 14.91 5.40 -1.37
CA TYR A 29 14.55 4.12 -0.76
C TYR A 29 15.43 3.77 0.44
N ASN A 30 16.76 3.88 0.29
CA ASN A 30 17.70 3.62 1.38
C ASN A 30 17.46 4.54 2.60
N ARG A 31 17.10 5.80 2.35
CA ARG A 31 16.79 6.76 3.42
C ARG A 31 15.46 6.48 4.12
N THR A 32 14.44 6.02 3.39
CA THR A 32 13.09 5.79 3.94
C THR A 32 12.98 4.46 4.69
N PHE A 33 13.60 3.41 4.16
CA PHE A 33 13.39 2.04 4.64
C PHE A 33 14.58 1.44 5.37
N ASN A 34 15.77 2.05 5.25
CA ASN A 34 17.03 1.60 5.87
C ASN A 34 17.21 0.07 5.83
N PRO A 35 17.24 -0.52 4.62
CA PRO A 35 17.22 -1.97 4.48
C PRO A 35 18.41 -2.64 5.15
N ASN A 36 18.15 -3.75 5.86
CA ASN A 36 19.21 -4.54 6.49
C ASN A 36 20.14 -5.13 5.41
N GLU A 37 21.43 -4.81 5.50
CA GLU A 37 22.47 -5.28 4.55
C GLU A 37 22.66 -6.81 4.58
N GLN A 38 22.32 -7.45 5.70
CA GLN A 38 22.40 -8.90 5.89
C GLN A 38 21.08 -9.62 5.60
N GLY A 39 20.04 -8.88 5.19
CA GLY A 39 18.67 -9.37 5.06
C GLY A 39 18.52 -10.42 3.97
N ARG A 40 18.62 -11.69 4.36
CA ARG A 40 17.95 -12.78 3.65
C ARG A 40 16.47 -12.41 3.52
N SER A 41 15.82 -12.84 2.43
CA SER A 41 14.37 -13.01 2.43
C SER A 41 13.98 -13.66 3.75
N GLU A 42 12.98 -13.12 4.45
CA GLU A 42 12.56 -13.66 5.74
C GLU A 42 12.38 -15.18 5.61
N ASP A 43 12.98 -15.90 6.56
CA ASP A 43 12.81 -17.34 6.63
C ASP A 43 11.38 -17.61 7.09
N PHE A 44 10.57 -18.21 6.22
CA PHE A 44 9.20 -18.60 6.51
C PHE A 44 9.15 -20.03 7.09
N SER A 45 10.27 -20.54 7.62
CA SER A 45 10.29 -21.79 8.37
C SER A 45 9.31 -21.76 9.54
N GLU A 46 8.79 -22.94 9.89
CA GLU A 46 7.86 -23.11 11.00
C GLU A 46 8.44 -22.56 12.31
N ASP A 47 9.76 -22.64 12.49
CA ASP A 47 10.47 -22.09 13.64
C ASP A 47 10.43 -20.55 13.69
N SER A 48 10.62 -19.86 12.56
CA SER A 48 10.53 -18.40 12.50
C SER A 48 9.09 -17.90 12.62
N PHE A 49 8.12 -18.67 12.11
CA PHE A 49 6.68 -18.45 12.36
C PHE A 49 6.36 -18.55 13.86
N ASN A 50 6.85 -19.61 14.53
CA ASN A 50 6.64 -19.85 15.95
C ASN A 50 7.36 -18.84 16.85
N LYS A 51 8.46 -18.24 16.39
CA LYS A 51 9.22 -17.18 17.10
C LYS A 51 8.69 -15.76 16.85
N GLY A 52 7.72 -15.58 15.96
CA GLY A 52 7.13 -14.27 15.65
C GLY A 52 8.08 -13.33 14.91
N GLU A 53 9.02 -13.89 14.13
CA GLU A 53 10.04 -13.13 13.40
C GLU A 53 9.61 -12.74 11.97
N ILE A 54 8.35 -13.03 11.60
CA ILE A 54 7.80 -12.73 10.28
C ILE A 54 7.31 -11.28 10.21
N CYS A 55 7.63 -10.57 9.14
CA CYS A 55 7.11 -9.24 8.87
C CYS A 55 5.59 -9.26 8.78
N LEU A 56 4.97 -8.37 9.56
CA LEU A 56 3.53 -8.15 9.58
C LEU A 56 2.92 -7.97 8.18
N VAL A 57 3.60 -7.25 7.27
CA VAL A 57 3.10 -7.01 5.91
C VAL A 57 3.07 -8.32 5.12
N CYS A 58 4.13 -9.11 5.20
CA CYS A 58 4.22 -10.40 4.50
C CYS A 58 3.25 -11.43 5.09
N ASP A 59 3.04 -11.42 6.40
CA ASP A 59 2.05 -12.26 7.08
C ASP A 59 0.59 -11.87 6.77
N LEU A 60 0.32 -10.60 6.47
CA LEU A 60 -1.03 -10.13 6.10
C LEU A 60 -1.33 -10.30 4.62
N PHE A 61 -0.43 -9.85 3.75
CA PHE A 61 -0.65 -9.76 2.31
C PHE A 61 -0.06 -10.93 1.52
N GLY A 62 0.63 -11.83 2.21
CA GLY A 62 1.31 -12.97 1.61
C GLY A 62 2.66 -12.61 0.98
N ASN A 63 3.39 -13.66 0.64
CA ASN A 63 4.62 -13.61 -0.16
C ASN A 63 4.77 -14.95 -0.90
N THR A 64 5.81 -15.12 -1.71
CA THR A 64 6.15 -16.41 -2.31
C THR A 64 6.30 -17.48 -1.23
N GLY A 65 5.34 -18.42 -1.17
CA GLY A 65 5.30 -19.48 -0.16
C GLY A 65 4.42 -19.21 1.06
N LEU A 66 3.84 -18.01 1.21
CA LEU A 66 2.93 -17.66 2.30
C LEU A 66 1.62 -17.07 1.75
N ALA A 67 0.49 -17.71 2.06
CA ALA A 67 -0.81 -17.27 1.57
C ALA A 67 -1.27 -15.97 2.25
N SER A 68 -1.87 -15.07 1.47
CA SER A 68 -2.47 -13.84 2.00
C SER A 68 -3.65 -14.13 2.93
N ARG A 69 -3.73 -13.38 4.03
CA ARG A 69 -4.89 -13.34 4.94
C ARG A 69 -5.87 -12.22 4.62
N VAL A 70 -5.49 -11.34 3.68
CA VAL A 70 -6.32 -10.23 3.20
C VAL A 70 -6.68 -10.44 1.73
N SER A 71 -7.95 -10.29 1.39
CA SER A 71 -8.42 -10.33 0.01
C SER A 71 -9.27 -9.10 -0.27
N PHE A 72 -8.98 -8.43 -1.38
CA PHE A 72 -9.77 -7.31 -1.89
C PHE A 72 -10.58 -7.82 -3.07
N SER A 73 -11.86 -7.47 -3.13
CA SER A 73 -12.61 -7.61 -4.37
C SER A 73 -12.16 -6.55 -5.37
N ASP A 74 -12.55 -6.74 -6.62
CA ASP A 74 -12.58 -5.63 -7.56
C ASP A 74 -13.53 -4.56 -7.02
N ALA A 75 -13.09 -3.31 -7.10
CA ALA A 75 -13.91 -2.15 -6.75
C ALA A 75 -14.62 -1.68 -8.03
N ILE A 76 -15.95 -1.71 -8.02
CA ILE A 76 -16.79 -1.45 -9.19
C ILE A 76 -17.32 -0.03 -9.12
N LEU A 77 -17.29 0.70 -10.24
CA LEU A 77 -17.83 2.05 -10.34
C LEU A 77 -19.34 2.00 -10.03
N THR A 78 -19.77 2.81 -9.07
CA THR A 78 -21.17 2.84 -8.60
C THR A 78 -22.08 3.67 -9.50
N SER A 79 -21.49 4.58 -10.27
CA SER A 79 -22.17 5.45 -11.22
C SER A 79 -21.99 4.97 -12.66
N ASP A 80 -22.75 5.56 -13.59
CA ASP A 80 -22.58 5.31 -15.01
C ASP A 80 -21.15 5.66 -15.48
N PRO A 81 -20.41 4.71 -16.09
CA PRO A 81 -19.08 4.96 -16.67
C PRO A 81 -19.03 6.18 -17.58
N ASN A 82 -20.08 6.45 -18.37
CA ASN A 82 -20.11 7.60 -19.29
C ASN A 82 -20.02 8.96 -18.58
N SER A 83 -20.37 9.01 -17.29
CA SER A 83 -20.28 10.22 -16.49
C SER A 83 -18.86 10.50 -15.97
N TYR A 84 -18.05 9.45 -15.80
CA TYR A 84 -16.78 9.53 -15.08
C TYR A 84 -15.56 9.07 -15.86
N VAL A 85 -15.69 8.30 -16.92
CA VAL A 85 -14.56 7.87 -17.76
C VAL A 85 -14.37 8.88 -18.90
N VAL A 86 -13.13 9.32 -19.08
CA VAL A 86 -12.73 10.26 -20.14
C VAL A 86 -11.40 9.88 -20.75
N SER A 87 -11.23 10.19 -22.03
CA SER A 87 -9.93 10.12 -22.71
C SER A 87 -9.23 11.48 -22.61
N GLU A 88 -8.04 11.51 -22.03
CA GLU A 88 -7.21 12.71 -21.96
C GLU A 88 -5.79 12.42 -22.42
N LYS A 89 -5.16 13.42 -23.03
CA LYS A 89 -3.73 13.36 -23.36
C LYS A 89 -2.91 13.69 -22.12
N ILE A 90 -2.12 12.73 -21.65
CA ILE A 90 -1.20 12.90 -20.53
C ILE A 90 0.24 12.97 -21.03
N GLY A 91 0.90 14.06 -20.67
CA GLY A 91 2.31 14.35 -20.93
C GLY A 91 2.47 15.47 -21.96
N ASN A 92 3.35 16.42 -21.67
CA ASN A 92 4.05 17.14 -22.74
C ASN A 92 5.10 16.19 -23.33
N GLU A 93 5.62 16.46 -24.54
CA GLU A 93 6.78 15.71 -25.06
C GLU A 93 7.83 15.59 -23.96
N ASP A 94 8.15 14.35 -23.59
CA ASP A 94 9.21 14.08 -22.64
C ASP A 94 10.53 14.49 -23.31
N PHE A 95 11.12 15.58 -22.86
CA PHE A 95 12.30 16.20 -23.49
C PHE A 95 13.51 15.26 -23.48
N GLU A 96 13.58 14.33 -22.51
CA GLU A 96 14.65 13.35 -22.39
C GLU A 96 14.39 12.09 -23.22
N THR A 97 13.14 11.61 -23.27
CA THR A 97 12.82 10.35 -23.95
C THR A 97 12.24 10.50 -25.36
N LYS A 98 11.96 11.74 -25.80
CA LYS A 98 11.24 12.08 -27.05
C LYS A 98 9.93 11.32 -27.24
N LYS A 99 9.37 10.73 -26.17
CA LYS A 99 8.06 10.08 -26.23
C LYS A 99 7.00 11.16 -26.18
N LYS A 100 6.20 11.23 -27.24
CA LYS A 100 4.97 12.03 -27.26
C LYS A 100 4.07 11.54 -26.13
N GLY A 101 3.41 12.47 -25.44
CA GLY A 101 2.35 12.16 -24.50
C GLY A 101 1.34 11.19 -25.13
N GLY A 102 0.76 10.32 -24.30
CA GLY A 102 -0.21 9.33 -24.74
C GLY A 102 -1.63 9.80 -24.44
N GLU A 103 -2.59 9.35 -25.24
CA GLU A 103 -4.00 9.42 -24.86
C GLU A 103 -4.29 8.25 -23.90
N TYR A 104 -4.96 8.56 -22.79
CA TYR A 104 -5.31 7.59 -21.75
C TYR A 104 -6.77 7.75 -21.39
N GLU A 105 -7.46 6.62 -21.22
CA GLU A 105 -8.74 6.58 -20.51
C GLU A 105 -8.51 6.69 -19.00
N LEU A 106 -9.25 7.59 -18.38
CA LEU A 106 -9.05 8.02 -17.00
C LEU A 106 -10.39 8.20 -16.32
N VAL A 107 -10.36 8.14 -15.00
CA VAL A 107 -11.53 8.38 -14.16
C VAL A 107 -11.48 9.80 -13.59
N LYS A 108 -12.55 10.56 -13.81
CA LYS A 108 -12.77 11.90 -13.27
C LYS A 108 -12.82 11.88 -11.74
N LYS A 109 -12.35 12.98 -11.15
CA LYS A 109 -12.47 13.25 -9.71
C LYS A 109 -13.94 13.13 -9.26
N GLY A 110 -14.15 12.50 -8.12
CA GLY A 110 -15.49 12.34 -7.52
C GLY A 110 -16.18 11.02 -7.88
N ALA A 111 -15.59 10.20 -8.76
CA ALA A 111 -16.05 8.84 -8.98
C ALA A 111 -15.96 8.02 -7.68
N VAL A 112 -16.99 7.21 -7.42
CA VAL A 112 -17.06 6.33 -6.24
C VAL A 112 -17.07 4.88 -6.71
N PHE A 113 -16.14 4.10 -6.19
CA PHE A 113 -16.05 2.67 -6.43
C PHE A 113 -16.37 1.91 -5.16
N GLU A 114 -17.07 0.79 -5.29
CA GLU A 114 -17.45 -0.07 -4.19
C GLU A 114 -16.94 -1.48 -4.38
N GLY A 115 -16.42 -2.03 -3.30
CA GLY A 115 -15.92 -3.39 -3.22
C GLY A 115 -15.91 -3.82 -1.76
N PHE A 116 -15.49 -5.06 -1.51
CA PHE A 116 -15.39 -5.62 -0.18
C PHE A 116 -13.96 -6.08 0.10
N ILE A 117 -13.64 -6.16 1.39
CA ILE A 117 -12.36 -6.66 1.88
C ILE A 117 -12.66 -7.78 2.86
N VAL A 118 -12.04 -8.93 2.63
CA VAL A 118 -12.06 -10.05 3.55
C VAL A 118 -10.73 -10.08 4.29
N ILE A 119 -10.78 -9.96 5.63
CA ILE A 119 -9.60 -9.99 6.50
C ILE A 119 -9.73 -11.17 7.45
N ARG A 120 -8.90 -12.20 7.24
CA ARG A 120 -8.78 -13.37 8.13
C ARG A 120 -7.74 -13.09 9.20
N GLY A 121 -8.13 -12.32 10.21
CA GLY A 121 -7.23 -11.89 11.26
C GLY A 121 -7.93 -11.30 12.48
N ASN A 122 -7.13 -10.98 13.49
CA ASN A 122 -7.59 -10.35 14.73
C ASN A 122 -7.80 -8.84 14.55
N GLY A 123 -8.16 -8.13 15.64
CA GLY A 123 -8.39 -6.68 15.59
C GLY A 123 -7.16 -5.87 15.17
N ILE A 124 -5.97 -6.31 15.57
CA ILE A 124 -4.69 -5.66 15.21
C ILE A 124 -4.41 -5.80 13.71
N ASP A 125 -4.64 -6.99 13.15
CA ASP A 125 -4.52 -7.26 11.71
C ASP A 125 -5.45 -6.36 10.90
N LYS A 126 -6.72 -6.26 11.33
CA LYS A 126 -7.70 -5.34 10.73
C LYS A 126 -7.24 -3.89 10.83
N GLY A 127 -6.72 -3.49 11.99
CA GLY A 127 -6.16 -2.17 12.24
C GLY A 127 -5.02 -1.82 11.30
N ALA A 128 -4.11 -2.76 11.04
CA ALA A 128 -3.01 -2.59 10.09
C ALA A 128 -3.52 -2.31 8.67
N VAL A 129 -4.53 -3.07 8.22
CA VAL A 129 -5.16 -2.88 6.90
C VAL A 129 -5.84 -1.50 6.82
N TYR A 130 -6.68 -1.14 7.80
CA TYR A 130 -7.36 0.17 7.80
C TYR A 130 -6.38 1.34 7.85
N TYR A 131 -5.31 1.19 8.63
CA TYR A 131 -4.25 2.18 8.70
C TYR A 131 -3.54 2.34 7.35
N GLY A 132 -3.22 1.23 6.67
CA GLY A 132 -2.64 1.24 5.31
C GLY A 132 -3.55 1.85 4.25
N MET A 133 -4.88 1.74 4.42
CA MET A 133 -5.88 2.38 3.57
C MET A 133 -6.03 3.90 3.82
N GLY A 134 -5.23 4.47 4.73
CA GLY A 134 -5.24 5.90 5.05
C GLY A 134 -6.30 6.31 6.06
N ILE A 135 -6.92 5.35 6.76
CA ILE A 135 -7.89 5.63 7.82
C ILE A 135 -7.13 5.89 9.12
N ARG A 136 -7.46 6.99 9.80
CA ARG A 136 -6.94 7.37 11.11
C ARG A 136 -8.11 7.56 12.06
N CYS A 137 -7.81 7.64 13.35
CA CYS A 137 -8.83 7.92 14.34
C CYS A 137 -8.39 9.03 15.29
N LYS A 138 -9.26 10.01 15.48
CA LYS A 138 -9.08 11.13 16.39
C LYS A 138 -10.34 11.26 17.22
N ASN A 139 -10.23 11.22 18.54
CA ASN A 139 -11.38 11.25 19.45
C ASN A 139 -12.46 10.20 19.12
N ASP A 140 -12.04 8.99 18.73
CA ASP A 140 -12.93 7.89 18.32
C ASP A 140 -13.76 8.15 17.05
N GLU A 141 -13.44 9.22 16.30
CA GLU A 141 -13.99 9.49 14.98
C GLU A 141 -12.99 9.11 13.87
N GLU A 142 -13.50 8.53 12.79
CA GLU A 142 -12.70 8.16 11.62
C GLU A 142 -12.29 9.40 10.80
N GLU A 143 -10.99 9.58 10.60
CA GLU A 143 -10.40 10.56 9.70
C GLU A 143 -9.82 9.85 8.48
N TYR A 144 -10.26 10.24 7.29
CA TYR A 144 -9.86 9.60 6.04
C TYR A 144 -8.86 10.46 5.28
N ARG A 145 -7.63 9.95 5.12
CA ARG A 145 -6.58 10.61 4.34
C ARG A 145 -6.62 10.18 2.89
N ASP A 146 -6.16 11.08 2.03
CA ASP A 146 -5.92 10.74 0.63
C ASP A 146 -4.66 9.87 0.53
N ILE A 147 -4.78 8.74 -0.15
CA ILE A 147 -3.64 7.89 -0.52
C ILE A 147 -3.42 7.91 -2.03
N LEU A 148 -2.19 7.57 -2.43
CA LEU A 148 -1.77 7.62 -3.82
C LEU A 148 -1.88 6.23 -4.48
N LEU A 149 -2.71 6.12 -5.51
CA LEU A 149 -3.00 4.89 -6.26
C LEU A 149 -2.83 5.09 -7.78
N GLY A 150 -2.41 4.04 -8.48
CA GLY A 150 -2.31 4.04 -9.95
C GLY A 150 -1.00 4.57 -10.52
N ARG A 151 -0.97 4.73 -11.86
CA ARG A 151 0.25 4.91 -12.66
C ARG A 151 0.90 6.28 -12.53
N PHE A 152 0.10 7.36 -12.52
CA PHE A 152 0.61 8.73 -12.62
C PHE A 152 0.78 9.45 -11.27
N LYS A 153 0.48 8.77 -10.16
CA LYS A 153 0.37 9.34 -8.81
C LYS A 153 1.59 10.13 -8.30
N TYR A 154 2.80 9.84 -8.79
CA TYR A 154 4.03 10.56 -8.44
C TYR A 154 4.49 11.58 -9.48
N ARG A 155 3.98 11.49 -10.71
CA ARG A 155 4.38 12.36 -11.82
C ARG A 155 3.50 13.59 -11.91
N ASN A 156 2.23 13.46 -11.52
CA ASN A 156 1.27 14.55 -11.53
C ASN A 156 0.43 14.49 -10.25
N GLN A 157 0.49 15.56 -9.46
CA GLN A 157 -0.18 15.64 -8.16
C GLN A 157 -1.72 15.65 -8.27
N ASN A 158 -2.28 15.84 -9.47
CA ASN A 158 -3.71 15.79 -9.71
C ASN A 158 -4.24 14.37 -9.95
N PHE A 159 -3.36 13.38 -10.07
CA PHE A 159 -3.73 11.99 -10.37
C PHE A 159 -3.61 11.08 -9.16
N GLY A 160 -4.47 10.06 -9.15
CA GLY A 160 -4.29 8.91 -8.25
C GLY A 160 -4.56 9.20 -6.78
N ARG A 161 -5.23 10.31 -6.43
CA ARG A 161 -5.65 10.57 -5.06
C ARG A 161 -6.97 9.86 -4.79
N VAL A 162 -6.93 8.87 -3.90
CA VAL A 162 -8.10 8.09 -3.52
C VAL A 162 -8.30 8.15 -2.01
N ARG A 163 -9.55 8.03 -1.57
CA ARG A 163 -9.92 8.03 -0.17
C ARG A 163 -10.80 6.82 0.10
N PHE A 164 -10.39 5.98 1.03
CA PHE A 164 -11.17 4.81 1.43
C PHE A 164 -12.11 5.17 2.58
N LYS A 165 -13.34 4.65 2.52
CA LYS A 165 -14.33 4.74 3.61
C LYS A 165 -14.91 3.36 3.85
N ILE A 166 -15.08 2.98 5.11
CA ILE A 166 -15.68 1.69 5.49
C ILE A 166 -17.14 1.94 5.85
N LYS A 167 -18.06 1.20 5.22
CA LYS A 167 -19.51 1.38 5.46
C LYS A 167 -20.06 0.49 6.59
N ASN A 168 -19.47 -0.68 6.81
CA ASN A 168 -20.06 -1.73 7.66
C ASN A 168 -19.04 -2.30 8.67
N ASN A 169 -18.53 -1.47 9.59
CA ASN A 169 -17.69 -1.97 10.68
C ASN A 169 -17.70 -1.00 11.89
N SER A 170 -18.16 -1.49 13.05
CA SER A 170 -18.25 -0.69 14.29
C SER A 170 -16.91 -0.50 15.02
N ASP A 171 -15.90 -1.31 14.70
CA ASP A 171 -14.68 -1.41 15.51
C ASP A 171 -13.45 -0.81 14.83
N VAL A 172 -13.62 0.01 13.78
CA VAL A 172 -12.51 0.56 12.98
C VAL A 172 -11.50 1.28 13.85
N CYS A 173 -11.96 2.21 14.71
CA CYS A 173 -11.05 2.99 15.54
C CYS A 173 -10.38 2.19 16.65
N LYS A 174 -11.08 1.24 17.26
CA LYS A 174 -10.48 0.32 18.22
C LYS A 174 -9.34 -0.47 17.57
N ASN A 175 -9.61 -1.09 16.43
CA ASN A 175 -8.64 -1.90 15.68
C ASN A 175 -7.40 -1.07 15.29
N ILE A 176 -7.60 0.16 14.78
CA ILE A 176 -6.48 1.07 14.44
C ILE A 176 -5.67 1.44 15.68
N LYS A 177 -6.32 1.78 16.81
CA LYS A 177 -5.63 2.11 18.07
C LYS A 177 -4.79 0.95 18.58
N ASP A 178 -5.33 -0.26 18.56
CA ASP A 178 -4.62 -1.48 18.98
C ASP A 178 -3.38 -1.72 18.11
N PHE A 179 -3.51 -1.56 16.79
CA PHE A 179 -2.40 -1.65 15.84
C PHE A 179 -1.31 -0.60 16.09
N VAL A 180 -1.69 0.69 16.19
CA VAL A 180 -0.74 1.79 16.40
C VAL A 180 -0.03 1.65 17.75
N SER A 181 -0.74 1.24 18.80
CA SER A 181 -0.16 1.00 20.12
C SER A 181 0.91 -0.10 20.09
N LYS A 182 0.62 -1.22 19.40
CA LYS A 182 1.52 -2.37 19.31
C LYS A 182 2.75 -2.07 18.44
N TYR A 183 2.55 -1.53 17.24
CA TYR A 183 3.61 -1.42 16.24
C TYR A 183 4.27 -0.04 16.13
N LYS A 184 3.64 1.01 16.68
CA LYS A 184 4.16 2.39 16.71
C LYS A 184 4.73 2.84 15.35
N PRO A 185 3.92 2.79 14.26
CA PRO A 185 4.37 3.18 12.93
C PRO A 185 4.94 4.59 12.93
N LYS A 186 6.03 4.80 12.19
CA LYS A 186 6.61 6.14 12.02
C LYS A 186 5.81 6.90 10.97
N ILE A 187 5.41 8.12 11.33
CA ILE A 187 4.70 9.07 10.47
C ILE A 187 5.70 9.92 9.68
#